data_AF-A0A6P0RJR2-F1
#
_entry.id   AF-A0A6P0RJR2-F1
#
_cell.length_a   1.000
_cell.length_b   1.000
_cell.length_c   1.000
_cell.angle_alpha   90.00
_cell.angle_beta   90.00
_cell.angle_gamma   90.00
#
_symmetry.space_group_name_H-M   'P 1'
#
loop_
_entity.id
_entity.type
_entity.pdbx_description
1 polymer ?
#
loop_
_entity_poly.entity_id
_entity_poly.type
_entity_poly.pdbx_seq_one_letter_code
_entity_poly.pdbx_strand_id
1 'polypeptide(L)'
;MAIIKDSKEHEHQHIYGGVAPNGDCWFGEGFKSQKIKEGTYIVKFENPFAGLPAPVCTISGNEWMTFNMSVATVQITPEYFICITSSPHQPIDCAFTFIAFGDAK
;
A
#
# COMPACT_ATOMS: atom_id res chain seq x y z
N MET A 1 -6.18 -2.66 12.32
CA MET A 1 -5.20 -1.69 12.87
C MET A 1 -4.68 -2.22 14.19
N ALA A 2 -3.38 -2.33 14.38
CA ALA A 2 -2.79 -2.65 15.67
C ALA A 2 -1.71 -1.63 16.04
N ILE A 3 -1.63 -1.29 17.32
CA ILE A 3 -0.69 -0.32 17.88
C ILE A 3 0.47 -1.11 18.50
N ILE A 4 1.69 -0.76 18.14
CA ILE A 4 2.93 -1.35 18.67
C ILE A 4 3.67 -0.25 19.43
N LYS A 5 3.96 -0.48 20.71
CA LYS A 5 4.78 0.45 21.50
C LYS A 5 6.26 0.10 21.36
N ASP A 6 7.09 1.10 21.07
CA ASP A 6 8.55 0.91 21.10
C ASP A 6 9.10 0.95 22.53
N SER A 7 10.41 0.73 22.68
CA SER A 7 11.10 0.75 23.98
C SER A 7 11.10 2.11 24.68
N LYS A 8 10.56 3.16 24.04
CA LYS A 8 10.42 4.53 24.55
C LYS A 8 8.96 4.95 24.71
N GLU A 9 8.02 4.01 24.63
CA GLU A 9 6.57 4.20 24.69
C GLU A 9 5.96 5.00 23.53
N HIS A 10 6.67 5.22 22.43
CA HIS A 10 6.04 5.79 21.24
C HIS A 10 5.06 4.78 20.64
N GLU A 11 3.85 5.25 20.38
CA GLU A 11 2.82 4.46 19.72
C GLU A 11 3.06 4.46 18.22
N HIS A 12 3.39 3.31 17.68
CA HIS A 12 3.46 3.08 16.25
C HIS A 12 2.18 2.42 15.79
N GLN A 13 1.66 2.84 14.64
CA GLN A 13 0.56 2.15 13.99
C GLN A 13 1.06 1.43 12.75
N HIS A 14 0.36 0.35 12.40
CA HIS A 14 0.55 -0.29 11.11
C HIS A 14 -0.79 -0.63 10.47
N ILE A 15 -0.81 -0.48 9.16
CA ILE A 15 -1.96 -0.78 8.29
C ILE A 15 -1.42 -1.67 7.17
N TYR A 16 -2.07 -2.80 6.94
CA TYR A 16 -1.70 -3.72 5.88
C TYR A 16 -2.93 -4.22 5.16
N GLY A 17 -2.75 -4.65 3.91
CA GLY A 17 -3.85 -5.17 3.11
C GLY A 17 -3.42 -5.56 1.71
N GLY A 18 -4.42 -5.99 0.95
CA GLY A 18 -4.29 -6.34 -0.46
C GLY A 18 -5.19 -5.47 -1.32
N VAL A 19 -4.66 -5.02 -2.44
CA VAL A 19 -5.38 -4.27 -3.48
C VAL A 19 -5.47 -5.14 -4.71
N ALA A 20 -6.70 -5.34 -5.21
CA ALA A 20 -6.98 -6.10 -6.42
C ALA A 20 -6.63 -5.28 -7.69
N PRO A 21 -6.51 -5.90 -8.89
CA PRO A 21 -6.14 -5.18 -10.11
C PRO A 21 -7.12 -4.07 -10.51
N ASN A 22 -8.40 -4.21 -10.13
CA ASN A 22 -9.42 -3.19 -10.35
C ASN A 22 -9.33 -2.01 -9.34
N GLY A 23 -8.51 -2.12 -8.31
CA GLY A 23 -8.29 -1.13 -7.26
C GLY A 23 -9.08 -1.36 -5.98
N ASP A 24 -9.93 -2.38 -5.92
CA ASP A 24 -10.70 -2.70 -4.72
C ASP A 24 -9.82 -3.29 -3.63
N CYS A 25 -10.23 -3.07 -2.37
CA CYS A 25 -9.62 -3.75 -1.24
C CYS A 25 -10.02 -5.24 -1.27
N TRP A 26 -9.04 -6.12 -1.40
CA TRP A 26 -9.25 -7.57 -1.38
C TRP A 26 -9.16 -8.16 0.03
N PHE A 27 -8.29 -7.60 0.88
CA PHE A 27 -8.21 -7.94 2.31
C PHE A 27 -7.54 -6.82 3.11
N GLY A 28 -7.73 -6.85 4.44
CA GLY A 28 -7.20 -5.87 5.38
C GLY A 28 -8.22 -4.82 5.78
N GLU A 29 -7.85 -3.96 6.73
CA GLU A 29 -8.74 -2.97 7.36
C GLU A 29 -7.98 -1.68 7.68
N GLY A 30 -8.70 -0.57 7.90
CA GLY A 30 -8.11 0.73 8.22
C GLY A 30 -7.62 1.53 7.02
N PHE A 31 -7.99 1.11 5.81
CA PHE A 31 -7.70 1.84 4.58
C PHE A 31 -8.81 1.67 3.54
N LYS A 32 -8.81 2.56 2.55
CA LYS A 32 -9.58 2.43 1.31
C LYS A 32 -8.62 2.49 0.14
N SER A 33 -8.81 1.64 -0.85
CA SER A 33 -8.06 1.67 -2.10
C SER A 33 -8.96 2.02 -3.27
N GLN A 34 -8.38 2.63 -4.29
CA GLN A 34 -9.03 2.83 -5.58
C GLN A 34 -7.97 2.88 -6.69
N LYS A 35 -8.34 2.41 -7.87
CA LYS A 35 -7.57 2.62 -9.10
C LYS A 35 -7.86 4.02 -9.64
N ILE A 36 -6.83 4.79 -9.94
CA ILE A 36 -6.94 6.12 -10.55
C ILE A 36 -6.92 6.01 -12.08
N LYS A 37 -5.99 5.22 -12.60
CA LYS A 37 -5.79 4.91 -14.02
C LYS A 37 -5.01 3.60 -14.12
N GLU A 38 -4.75 3.12 -15.33
CA GLU A 38 -4.00 1.88 -15.56
C GLU A 38 -2.69 1.84 -14.76
N GLY A 39 -2.52 0.75 -14.02
CA GLY A 39 -1.41 0.49 -13.13
C GLY A 39 -1.24 1.48 -11.98
N THR A 40 -2.12 2.47 -11.78
CA THR A 40 -1.94 3.53 -10.77
C THR A 40 -3.03 3.47 -9.71
N TYR A 41 -2.62 3.31 -8.46
CA TYR A 41 -3.51 3.10 -7.32
C TYR A 41 -3.22 4.10 -6.22
N ILE A 42 -4.26 4.48 -5.49
CA ILE A 42 -4.14 5.24 -4.24
C ILE A 42 -4.74 4.43 -3.11
N VAL A 43 -4.00 4.37 -2.01
CA VAL A 43 -4.40 3.76 -0.74
C VAL A 43 -4.49 4.87 0.29
N LYS A 44 -5.71 5.16 0.76
CA LYS A 44 -6.01 6.18 1.76
C LYS A 44 -6.20 5.53 3.12
N PHE A 45 -5.54 6.05 4.13
CA PHE A 45 -5.66 5.57 5.50
C PHE A 45 -6.90 6.18 6.15
N GLU A 46 -7.71 5.34 6.82
CA GLU A 46 -8.89 5.83 7.55
C GLU A 46 -8.49 6.61 8.80
N ASN A 47 -7.42 6.17 9.45
CA ASN A 47 -6.72 6.89 10.51
C ASN A 47 -5.35 7.33 9.99
N PRO A 48 -5.14 8.63 9.68
CA PRO A 48 -3.85 9.12 9.20
C PRO A 48 -2.70 8.91 10.20
N PHE A 49 -1.48 8.80 9.68
CA PHE A 49 -0.25 8.80 10.46
C PHE A 49 0.08 10.20 11.02
N ALA A 50 0.83 10.27 12.12
CA ALA A 50 1.30 11.55 12.66
C ALA A 50 2.37 12.18 11.78
N GLY A 51 3.21 11.34 11.17
CA GLY A 51 4.25 11.70 10.21
C GLY A 51 4.15 10.91 8.91
N LEU A 52 5.22 10.94 8.11
CA LEU A 52 5.30 10.14 6.89
C LEU A 52 5.44 8.65 7.25
N PRO A 53 4.49 7.79 6.83
CA PRO A 53 4.66 6.35 7.00
C PRO A 53 5.68 5.78 6.01
N ALA A 54 6.15 4.57 6.29
CA ALA A 54 6.99 3.76 5.43
C ALA A 54 6.16 2.60 4.82
N PRO A 55 5.53 2.79 3.65
CA PRO A 55 4.86 1.72 2.93
C PRO A 55 5.86 0.82 2.19
N VAL A 56 5.69 -0.49 2.34
CA VAL A 56 6.34 -1.52 1.53
C VAL A 56 5.25 -2.26 0.76
N CYS A 57 5.42 -2.36 -0.56
CA CYS A 57 4.48 -3.02 -1.45
C CYS A 57 5.14 -4.24 -2.11
N THR A 58 4.34 -5.26 -2.42
CA THR A 58 4.80 -6.45 -3.17
C THR A 58 3.69 -6.93 -4.09
N ILE A 59 4.04 -7.27 -5.33
CA ILE A 59 3.10 -7.82 -6.31
C ILE A 59 2.51 -9.14 -5.80
N SER A 60 1.22 -9.35 -6.00
CA SER A 60 0.48 -10.55 -5.61
C SER A 60 -0.15 -11.18 -6.85
N GLY A 61 0.14 -12.45 -7.10
CA GLY A 61 -0.42 -13.18 -8.23
C GLY A 61 0.32 -14.47 -8.52
N ASN A 62 -0.06 -15.15 -9.59
CA ASN A 62 0.63 -16.34 -10.05
C ASN A 62 2.03 -15.97 -10.57
N GLU A 63 3.06 -16.66 -10.08
CA GLU A 63 4.47 -16.38 -10.39
C GLU A 63 4.74 -16.16 -11.89
N TRP A 64 4.24 -17.07 -12.73
CA TRP A 64 4.45 -17.03 -14.19
C TRP A 64 3.79 -15.82 -14.88
N MET A 65 2.76 -15.23 -14.26
CA MET A 65 2.09 -14.01 -14.77
C MET A 65 2.80 -12.74 -14.28
N THR A 66 3.43 -12.79 -13.11
CA THR A 66 3.92 -11.60 -12.41
C THR A 66 5.45 -11.50 -12.34
N PHE A 67 6.20 -12.44 -12.92
CA PHE A 67 7.67 -12.51 -12.80
C PHE A 67 8.39 -11.23 -13.26
N ASN A 68 7.83 -10.55 -14.26
CA ASN A 68 8.39 -9.32 -14.84
C ASN A 68 7.66 -8.06 -14.37
N MET A 69 6.81 -8.17 -13.36
CA MET A 69 6.06 -7.04 -12.83
C MET A 69 6.79 -6.39 -11.65
N SER A 70 6.57 -5.10 -11.49
CA SER A 70 7.06 -4.32 -10.36
C SER A 70 5.92 -3.51 -9.74
N VAL A 71 6.08 -3.17 -8.46
CA VAL A 71 5.28 -2.16 -7.77
C VAL A 71 6.21 -1.11 -7.20
N ALA A 72 5.91 0.16 -7.45
CA ALA A 72 6.68 1.29 -6.95
C ALA A 72 5.76 2.25 -6.21
N THR A 73 6.11 2.61 -4.98
CA THR A 73 5.46 3.72 -4.28
C THR A 73 6.03 5.03 -4.81
N VAL A 74 5.17 5.88 -5.39
CA VAL A 74 5.60 7.11 -6.08
C VAL A 74 5.25 8.38 -5.29
N GLN A 75 4.35 8.28 -4.32
CA GLN A 75 3.99 9.39 -3.44
C GLN A 75 3.54 8.85 -2.09
N ILE A 76 3.93 9.55 -1.01
CA ILE A 76 3.58 9.20 0.36
C ILE A 76 3.20 10.49 1.10
N THR A 77 2.07 10.46 1.81
CA THR A 77 1.65 11.46 2.79
C THR A 77 1.16 10.74 4.05
N PRO A 78 0.93 11.45 5.16
CA PRO A 78 0.33 10.84 6.35
C PRO A 78 -1.07 10.25 6.13
N GLU A 79 -1.80 10.72 5.11
CA GLU A 79 -3.18 10.33 4.80
C GLU A 79 -3.29 9.26 3.72
N TYR A 80 -2.29 9.14 2.82
CA TYR A 80 -2.33 8.17 1.74
C TYR A 80 -0.95 7.89 1.14
N PHE A 81 -0.87 6.82 0.36
CA PHE A 81 0.21 6.65 -0.63
C PHE A 81 -0.34 6.33 -2.00
N ILE A 82 0.47 6.60 -3.03
CA ILE A 82 0.20 6.22 -4.41
C ILE A 82 1.26 5.21 -4.82
N CYS A 83 0.83 4.13 -5.44
CA CYS A 83 1.71 3.16 -6.05
C CYS A 83 1.37 2.93 -7.52
N ILE A 84 2.40 2.55 -8.27
CA ILE A 84 2.30 2.16 -9.67
C ILE A 84 2.73 0.71 -9.81
N THR A 85 1.88 -0.13 -10.40
CA THR A 85 2.24 -1.45 -10.90
C THR A 85 2.56 -1.37 -12.38
N SER A 86 3.61 -2.07 -12.80
CA SER A 86 4.11 -1.99 -14.17
C SER A 86 4.75 -3.28 -14.63
N SER A 87 4.72 -3.49 -15.94
CA SER A 87 5.65 -4.37 -16.66
C SER A 87 6.90 -3.57 -17.04
N PRO A 88 7.93 -4.18 -17.68
CA PRO A 88 9.12 -3.45 -18.11
C PRO A 88 8.85 -2.36 -19.16
N HIS A 89 7.69 -2.39 -19.82
CA HIS A 89 7.38 -1.49 -20.93
C HIS A 89 6.33 -0.43 -20.60
N GLN A 90 5.42 -0.72 -19.66
CA GLN A 90 4.26 0.14 -19.38
C GLN A 90 3.63 -0.17 -18.02
N PRO A 91 2.90 0.80 -17.43
CA PRO A 91 1.95 0.53 -16.35
C PRO A 91 0.98 -0.58 -16.76
N ILE A 92 0.66 -1.47 -15.83
CA ILE A 92 -0.33 -2.53 -16.04
C ILE A 92 -1.05 -2.79 -14.74
N ASP A 93 -2.36 -3.02 -14.81
CA ASP A 93 -3.14 -3.36 -13.63
C ASP A 93 -2.66 -4.70 -13.04
N CYS A 94 -2.30 -4.70 -11.76
CA CYS A 94 -1.88 -5.90 -11.05
C CYS A 94 -2.28 -5.82 -9.58
N ALA A 95 -2.55 -6.98 -8.97
CA ALA A 95 -2.80 -7.03 -7.55
C ALA A 95 -1.48 -6.86 -6.78
N PHE A 96 -1.55 -6.23 -5.62
CA PHE A 96 -0.40 -6.10 -4.73
C PHE A 96 -0.85 -6.15 -3.28
N THR A 97 0.07 -6.53 -2.40
CA THR A 97 -0.07 -6.41 -0.96
C THR A 97 0.82 -5.29 -0.46
N PHE A 98 0.47 -4.72 0.69
CA PHE A 98 1.29 -3.71 1.34
C PHE A 98 1.23 -3.80 2.85
N ILE A 99 2.25 -3.23 3.49
CA ILE A 99 2.24 -2.79 4.89
C ILE A 99 2.74 -1.35 4.94
N ALA A 100 2.05 -0.48 5.65
CA ALA A 100 2.47 0.87 5.98
C ALA A 100 2.67 0.95 7.49
N PHE A 101 3.84 1.44 7.90
CA PHE A 101 4.23 1.56 9.31
C PHE A 101 4.68 3.00 9.60
N GLY A 102 4.35 3.51 10.78
CA GLY A 102 4.80 4.83 11.20
C GLY A 102 4.15 5.27 12.51
N ASP A 103 4.44 6.49 12.92
CA ASP A 103 3.94 7.04 14.18
C ASP A 103 2.41 7.16 14.18
N ALA A 104 1.78 6.68 15.25
CA ALA A 104 0.36 6.88 15.51
C ALA A 104 0.10 8.36 15.87
N LYS A 105 -1.10 8.85 15.50
CA LYS A 105 -1.60 10.15 15.95
C LYS A 105 -2.18 10.08 17.36
#